data_AF-A0A1P8K0P2-F1
#
_entry.id   AF-A0A1P8K0P2-F1
#
_cell.length_a   1.000
_cell.length_b   1.000
_cell.length_c   1.000
_cell.angle_alpha   90.00
_cell.angle_beta   90.00
_cell.angle_gamma   90.00
#
_symmetry.space_group_name_H-M   'P 1'
#
loop_
_entity.id
_entity.type
_entity.pdbx_description
1 polymer ?
#
loop_
_entity_poly.entity_id
_entity_poly.type
_entity_poly.pdbx_seq_one_letter_code
_entity_poly.pdbx_strand_id
1 'polypeptide(L)'
;MFCDQPISRLARWIVDRKIVHLTWQSQVLVPGFQFLPQTACVRPVVQDLIGELGSIMDDWELTTWFALPNAWLGGRAPVDVLDCESHRVIQAARTAWFIARG
;
A
#
# COMPACT_ATOMS: atom_id res chain seq x y z
N MET A 1 7.23 30.70 0.48
CA MET A 1 5.86 30.14 0.49
C MET A 1 5.86 28.99 -0.49
N PHE A 2 6.16 27.77 -0.01
CA PHE A 2 6.25 26.60 -0.89
C PHE A 2 4.84 26.24 -1.33
N CYS A 3 4.61 26.37 -2.64
CA CYS A 3 3.35 26.06 -3.27
C CYS A 3 3.00 24.60 -2.97
N ASP A 4 1.86 24.36 -2.34
CA ASP A 4 1.32 23.05 -1.97
C ASP A 4 0.80 22.34 -3.23
N GLN A 5 1.69 22.16 -4.22
CA GLN A 5 1.37 21.52 -5.49
C GLN A 5 1.16 20.02 -5.26
N PRO A 6 0.13 19.40 -5.87
CA PRO A 6 -0.12 17.96 -5.77
C PRO A 6 1.11 17.09 -6.09
N ILE A 7 1.95 17.53 -7.04
CA ILE A 7 3.20 16.85 -7.44
C ILE A 7 4.22 16.86 -6.28
N SER A 8 4.40 18.01 -5.62
CA SER A 8 5.30 18.13 -4.47
C SER A 8 4.86 17.30 -3.26
N ARG A 9 3.54 17.08 -3.12
CA ARG A 9 2.97 16.22 -2.09
C ARG A 9 3.15 14.73 -2.40
N LEU A 10 2.89 14.33 -3.65
CA LEU A 10 3.09 12.96 -4.11
C LEU A 10 4.57 12.55 -4.01
N ALA A 11 5.48 13.41 -4.50
CA ALA A 11 6.92 13.18 -4.40
C ALA A 11 7.36 13.00 -2.94
N ARG A 12 6.82 13.80 -2.01
CA ARG A 12 7.10 13.64 -0.58
C ARG A 12 6.55 12.34 -0.01
N TRP A 13 5.35 11.91 -0.41
CA TRP A 13 4.83 10.60 0.02
C TRP A 13 5.66 9.42 -0.51
N ILE A 14 6.21 9.52 -1.71
CA ILE A 14 7.14 8.50 -2.24
C ILE A 14 8.43 8.49 -1.41
N VAL A 15 9.05 9.66 -1.20
CA VAL A 15 10.30 9.79 -0.43
C VAL A 15 10.13 9.31 1.03
N ASP A 16 9.00 9.66 1.66
CA ASP A 16 8.67 9.25 3.03
C ASP A 16 8.22 7.77 3.11
N ARG A 17 8.17 7.04 1.99
CA ARG A 17 7.64 5.67 1.88
C ARG A 17 6.23 5.51 2.46
N LYS A 18 5.40 6.54 2.26
CA LYS A 18 3.98 6.56 2.67
C LYS A 18 3.05 5.92 1.64
N ILE A 19 3.54 5.71 0.43
CA ILE A 19 2.87 5.02 -0.67
C ILE A 19 3.87 4.13 -1.40
N VAL A 20 3.36 3.11 -2.09
CA VAL A 20 4.11 2.30 -3.03
C VAL A 20 4.01 2.86 -4.45
N HIS A 21 5.04 2.62 -5.25
CA HIS A 21 5.09 2.98 -6.66
C HIS A 21 5.73 1.86 -7.47
N LEU A 22 5.38 1.80 -8.75
CA LEU A 22 5.94 0.85 -9.69
C LEU A 22 6.68 1.61 -10.79
N THR A 23 7.82 1.08 -11.23
CA THR A 23 8.46 1.57 -12.46
C THR A 23 8.11 0.62 -13.59
N TRP A 24 7.39 1.12 -14.60
CA TRP A 24 7.01 0.36 -15.79
C TRP A 24 7.31 1.18 -17.04
N GLN A 25 8.07 0.62 -17.99
CA GLN A 25 8.46 1.31 -19.23
C GLN A 25 9.03 2.72 -18.99
N SER A 26 9.92 2.85 -18.00
CA SER A 26 10.53 4.12 -17.58
C SER A 26 9.53 5.17 -17.04
N GLN A 27 8.32 4.77 -16.70
CA GLN A 27 7.31 5.60 -16.05
C GLN A 27 7.08 5.15 -14.62
N VAL A 28 6.93 6.11 -13.72
CA VAL A 28 6.49 5.86 -12.34
C VAL A 28 4.96 5.81 -12.33
N LEU A 29 4.43 4.64 -12.01
CA LEU A 29 3.00 4.40 -11.83
C LEU A 29 2.69 4.30 -10.35
N VAL A 30 1.63 4.99 -9.90
CA VAL A 30 1.19 4.94 -8.52
C VAL A 30 -0.17 4.26 -8.47
N PRO A 31 -0.30 3.10 -7.80
CA PRO A 31 -1.58 2.42 -7.68
C PRO A 31 -2.64 3.27 -6.98
N GLY A 32 -3.81 3.42 -7.61
CA GLY A 32 -4.86 4.31 -7.14
C GLY A 32 -5.57 3.86 -5.86
N PHE A 33 -5.53 2.57 -5.52
CA PHE A 33 -6.18 2.02 -4.32
C PHE A 33 -5.65 2.65 -3.02
N GLN A 34 -4.45 3.23 -3.06
CA GLN A 34 -3.80 3.86 -1.91
C GLN A 34 -4.47 5.16 -1.48
N PHE A 35 -5.36 5.72 -2.31
CA PHE A 35 -5.98 7.02 -2.08
C PHE A 35 -7.47 6.89 -1.80
N LEU A 36 -7.97 7.77 -0.93
CA LEU A 36 -9.40 8.00 -0.73
C LEU A 36 -9.96 8.75 -1.96
N PRO A 37 -11.00 8.24 -2.64
CA PRO A 37 -11.53 8.86 -3.86
C PRO A 37 -12.00 10.30 -3.67
N GLN A 38 -12.51 10.65 -2.48
CA GLN A 38 -13.12 11.95 -2.22
C GLN A 38 -12.09 13.04 -1.90
N THR A 39 -10.95 12.67 -1.31
CA THR A 39 -9.98 13.63 -0.76
C THR A 39 -8.61 13.57 -1.42
N ALA A 40 -8.34 12.50 -2.20
CA ALA A 40 -7.00 12.17 -2.70
C ALA A 40 -5.93 12.07 -1.61
N CYS A 41 -6.33 11.91 -0.35
CA CYS A 41 -5.43 11.60 0.76
C CYS A 41 -5.07 10.12 0.74
N VAL A 42 -3.86 9.78 1.21
CA VAL A 42 -3.46 8.38 1.40
C VAL A 42 -4.37 7.74 2.46
N ARG A 43 -4.81 6.52 2.20
CA ARG A 43 -5.62 5.73 3.14
C ARG A 43 -4.76 5.36 4.35
N PRO A 44 -5.20 5.66 5.59
CA PRO A 44 -4.42 5.34 6.79
C PRO A 44 -4.04 3.86 6.88
N VAL A 45 -4.99 2.95 6.60
CA VAL A 45 -4.75 1.50 6.60
C VAL A 45 -3.64 1.08 5.64
N VAL A 46 -3.49 1.76 4.49
CA VAL A 46 -2.42 1.47 3.53
C VAL A 46 -1.07 1.91 4.09
N GLN A 47 -1.01 3.05 4.78
CA GLN A 47 0.23 3.50 5.43
C GLN A 47 0.66 2.54 6.54
N ASP A 48 -0.29 2.07 7.35
CA ASP A 48 -0.02 1.10 8.41
C ASP A 48 0.55 -0.21 7.83
N LEU A 49 -0.06 -0.70 6.75
CA LEU A 49 0.38 -1.92 6.07
C LEU A 49 1.75 -1.78 5.40
N ILE A 50 2.04 -0.63 4.79
CA ILE A 50 3.38 -0.34 4.24
C ILE A 50 4.41 -0.28 5.37
N GLY A 51 4.07 0.29 6.53
CA GLY A 51 4.94 0.32 7.70
C GLY A 51 5.26 -1.08 8.25
N GLU A 52 4.27 -1.97 8.26
CA GLU A 52 4.44 -3.37 8.73
C GLU A 52 5.23 -4.22 7.72
N LEU A 53 4.84 -4.20 6.45
CA LEU A 53 5.38 -5.10 5.41
C LEU A 53 6.58 -4.54 4.66
N GLY A 54 6.75 -3.22 4.58
CA GLY A 54 7.83 -2.58 3.80
C GLY A 54 9.24 -2.82 4.34
N SER A 55 9.37 -3.45 5.51
CA SER A 55 10.64 -3.93 6.04
C SER A 55 11.11 -5.25 5.41
N ILE A 56 10.20 -6.00 4.79
CA ILE A 56 10.44 -7.35 4.25
C ILE A 56 10.01 -7.51 2.79
N MET A 57 9.25 -6.56 2.25
CA MET A 57 8.76 -6.56 0.87
C MET A 57 9.15 -5.25 0.20
N ASP A 58 9.60 -5.32 -1.05
CA ASP A 58 9.79 -4.14 -1.89
C ASP A 58 8.45 -3.58 -2.42
N ASP A 59 8.49 -2.44 -3.12
CA ASP A 59 7.29 -1.78 -3.64
C ASP A 59 6.52 -2.65 -4.66
N TRP A 60 7.22 -3.52 -5.41
CA TRP A 60 6.61 -4.43 -6.37
C TRP A 60 5.89 -5.58 -5.66
N GLU A 61 6.56 -6.19 -4.68
CA GLU A 61 6.02 -7.25 -3.83
C GLU A 61 4.82 -6.75 -3.03
N LEU A 62 4.91 -5.56 -2.43
CA LEU A 62 3.80 -4.92 -1.72
C LEU A 62 2.62 -4.69 -2.65
N THR A 63 2.84 -4.08 -3.82
CA THR A 63 1.76 -3.81 -4.77
C THR A 63 1.09 -5.11 -5.21
N THR A 64 1.88 -6.16 -5.43
CA THR A 64 1.40 -7.49 -5.79
C THR A 64 0.59 -8.11 -4.64
N TRP A 65 1.08 -8.01 -3.40
CA TRP A 65 0.38 -8.51 -2.21
C TRP A 65 -1.00 -7.85 -2.05
N PHE A 66 -1.07 -6.54 -2.30
CA PHE A 66 -2.33 -5.80 -2.28
C PHE A 66 -3.31 -6.25 -3.38
N ALA A 67 -2.80 -6.54 -4.58
CA ALA A 67 -3.62 -6.79 -5.76
C ALA A 67 -4.02 -8.26 -5.96
N LEU A 68 -3.30 -9.22 -5.36
CA LEU A 68 -3.55 -10.65 -5.58
C LEU A 68 -4.42 -11.28 -4.48
N PRO A 69 -5.16 -12.36 -4.82
CA PRO A 69 -5.87 -13.20 -3.86
C PRO A 69 -5.00 -13.60 -2.66
N ASN A 70 -5.51 -13.35 -1.45
CA ASN A 70 -4.82 -13.66 -0.21
C ASN A 70 -5.57 -14.76 0.56
N ALA A 71 -4.89 -15.87 0.86
CA ALA A 71 -5.50 -17.04 1.52
C ALA A 71 -6.07 -16.70 2.91
N TRP A 72 -5.43 -15.81 3.67
CA TRP A 72 -5.91 -15.36 4.98
C TRP A 72 -7.13 -14.44 4.89
N LEU A 73 -7.45 -13.93 3.70
CA LEU A 73 -8.64 -13.11 3.43
C LEU A 73 -9.73 -13.90 2.70
N GLY A 74 -9.65 -15.24 2.72
CA GLY A 74 -10.60 -16.13 2.05
C GLY A 74 -10.48 -16.07 0.52
N GLY A 75 -9.27 -15.81 0.00
CA GLY A 75 -9.01 -15.73 -1.44
C GLY A 75 -9.36 -14.39 -2.08
N ARG A 76 -9.79 -13.39 -1.31
CA ARG A 76 -10.00 -12.02 -1.80
C ARG A 76 -8.67 -11.24 -1.79
N ALA A 77 -8.53 -10.27 -2.69
CA ALA A 77 -7.37 -9.39 -2.65
C ALA A 77 -7.53 -8.38 -1.50
N PRO A 78 -6.43 -7.98 -0.82
CA PRO A 78 -6.47 -6.94 0.20
C PRO A 78 -7.16 -5.65 -0.27
N VAL A 79 -6.98 -5.26 -1.55
CA VAL A 79 -7.61 -4.08 -2.13
C VAL A 79 -9.14 -4.13 -2.19
N ASP A 80 -9.73 -5.32 -2.15
CA ASP A 80 -11.19 -5.47 -2.21
C ASP A 80 -11.85 -5.29 -0.85
N VAL A 81 -11.07 -5.44 0.23
CA VAL A 81 -11.61 -5.54 1.60
C VAL A 81 -11.03 -4.53 2.57
N LEU A 82 -10.06 -3.69 2.15
CA LEU A 82 -9.38 -2.73 3.03
C LEU A 82 -10.31 -1.75 3.74
N ASP A 83 -11.45 -1.40 3.14
CA ASP A 83 -12.38 -0.40 3.68
C ASP A 83 -13.38 -0.99 4.65
N CYS A 84 -13.82 -2.23 4.40
CA CYS A 84 -14.85 -2.89 5.19
C CYS A 84 -14.27 -3.82 6.28
N GLU A 85 -13.08 -4.37 6.05
CA GLU A 85 -12.47 -5.43 6.87
C GLU A 85 -10.99 -5.14 7.16
N SER A 86 -10.62 -3.87 7.36
CA SER A 86 -9.24 -3.41 7.61
C SER A 86 -8.49 -4.24 8.67
N HIS A 87 -9.16 -4.61 9.76
CA HIS A 87 -8.59 -5.46 10.82
C HIS A 87 -8.11 -6.83 10.31
N ARG A 88 -8.85 -7.45 9.37
CA ARG A 88 -8.44 -8.74 8.77
C ARG A 88 -7.25 -8.55 7.84
N VAL A 89 -7.20 -7.45 7.11
CA VAL A 89 -6.06 -7.12 6.23
C VAL A 89 -4.78 -6.93 7.05
N ILE A 90 -4.86 -6.21 8.17
CA ILE A 90 -3.73 -6.03 9.10
C ILE A 90 -3.30 -7.38 9.69
N GLN A 91 -4.23 -8.24 10.07
CA GLN A 91 -3.90 -9.57 10.58
C GLN A 91 -3.21 -10.42 9.51
N ALA A 92 -3.71 -10.42 8.27
CA ALA A 92 -3.10 -11.12 7.15
C ALA A 92 -1.67 -10.62 6.88
N ALA A 93 -1.43 -9.32 6.96
CA ALA A 93 -0.09 -8.74 6.82
C ALA A 93 0.87 -9.22 7.90
N ARG A 94 0.44 -9.21 9.17
CA ARG A 94 1.25 -9.71 10.28
C ARG A 94 1.58 -11.20 10.16
N THR A 95 0.64 -12.01 9.67
CA THR A 95 0.89 -13.42 9.39
C THR A 95 1.90 -13.60 8.25
N ALA A 96 1.77 -12.85 7.16
CA ALA A 96 2.74 -12.87 6.07
C ALA A 96 4.15 -12.48 6.57
N TRP A 97 4.24 -11.45 7.42
CA TRP A 97 5.49 -11.03 8.02
C TRP A 97 6.12 -12.12 8.89
N PHE A 98 5.33 -12.77 9.73
CA PHE A 98 5.80 -13.84 10.60
C PHE A 98 6.38 -15.02 9.79
N ILE A 99 5.73 -15.39 8.69
CA ILE A 99 6.19 -16.47 7.80
C ILE A 99 7.47 -16.07 7.06
N ALA A 100 7.60 -14.81 6.62
CA ALA A 100 8.79 -14.37 5.89
C ALA A 100 10.05 -14.25 6.77
N ARG A 101 9.89 -14.13 8.09
CA ARG A 101 11.00 -13.96 9.05
C ARG A 101 11.34 -15.21 9.84
N GLY A 102 10.44 -16.21 9.88
CA GLY A 102 10.65 -17.51 10.54
C GLY A 102 11.33 -18.52 9.62
#